data_AF-A0A447MWA6-F1
#
_entry.id   AF-A0A447MWA6-F1
#
_cell.length_a   1.000
_cell.length_b   1.000
_cell.length_c   1.000
_cell.angle_alpha   90.00
_cell.angle_beta   90.00
_cell.angle_gamma   90.00
#
_symmetry.space_group_name_H-M   'P 1'
#
loop_
_entity.id
_entity.type
_entity.pdbx_description
1 polymer ?
#
loop_
_entity_poly.entity_id
_entity_poly.type
_entity_poly.pdbx_seq_one_letter_code
_entity_poly.pdbx_strand_id
1 'polypeptide(L)'
;MPVWPALASLTHQRLLPGAVYLLIDAIDTQHRSQELPCNADFWLAVQQELLPQVRAVTPFSDDAGRTVVAGQSFGGLSALYAGLNWPTRFGCVLSQSGSFWWPHRITPPEGEVITRLKTGALCARGLRIVLEPACVSRSCFRRIRRFMPN
;
A
#
# COMPACT_ATOMS: atom_id res chain seq x y z
N MET A 1 9.87 9.57 14.38
CA MET A 1 11.23 9.01 14.41
C MET A 1 11.69 8.84 12.97
N PRO A 2 12.86 9.34 12.56
CA PRO A 2 13.33 9.15 11.18
C PRO A 2 13.53 7.66 10.90
N VAL A 3 13.12 7.18 9.73
CA VAL A 3 13.23 5.76 9.37
C VAL A 3 14.67 5.36 9.00
N TRP A 4 15.51 6.35 8.64
CA TRP A 4 16.84 6.14 8.07
C TRP A 4 17.78 5.28 8.94
N PRO A 5 17.92 5.53 10.26
CA PRO A 5 18.82 4.72 11.09
C PRO A 5 18.38 3.25 11.18
N ALA A 6 17.07 3.01 11.25
CA ALA A 6 16.52 1.66 11.30
C ALA A 6 16.75 0.91 9.99
N LEU A 7 16.47 1.55 8.85
CA LEU A 7 16.74 0.97 7.53
C LEU A 7 18.22 0.66 7.34
N ALA A 8 19.10 1.62 7.63
CA ALA A 8 20.55 1.44 7.51
C ALA A 8 21.06 0.30 8.40
N SER A 9 20.60 0.21 9.64
CA SER A 9 20.96 -0.87 10.57
C SER A 9 20.55 -2.24 10.03
N LEU A 10 19.30 -2.37 9.55
CA LEU A 10 18.81 -3.64 9.01
C LEU A 10 19.51 -4.03 7.70
N THR A 11 19.87 -3.05 6.85
CA THR A 11 20.69 -3.30 5.65
C THR A 11 22.10 -3.75 6.03
N HIS A 12 22.75 -3.13 7.02
CA HIS A 12 24.07 -3.53 7.48
C HIS A 12 24.08 -4.96 8.05
N GLN A 13 23.02 -5.33 8.77
CA GLN A 13 22.81 -6.68 9.30
C GLN A 13 22.39 -7.70 8.24
N ARG A 14 22.25 -7.31 6.97
CA ARG A 14 21.75 -8.14 5.85
C ARG A 14 20.34 -8.70 6.05
N LEU A 15 19.54 -8.05 6.89
CA LEU A 15 18.12 -8.36 7.09
C LEU A 15 17.24 -7.66 6.05
N LEU A 16 17.72 -6.55 5.49
CA LEU A 16 17.17 -5.91 4.30
C LEU A 16 18.22 -5.86 3.19
N PRO A 17 17.83 -6.02 1.91
CA PRO A 17 18.74 -5.75 0.80
C PRO A 17 19.07 -4.25 0.72
N GLY A 18 20.12 -3.90 -0.03
CA GLY A 18 20.29 -2.53 -0.50
C GLY A 18 19.09 -2.15 -1.37
N ALA A 19 18.45 -1.02 -1.08
CA ALA A 19 17.21 -0.62 -1.72
C ALA A 19 17.12 0.91 -1.87
N VAL A 20 16.25 1.35 -2.79
CA VAL A 20 15.86 2.76 -2.95
C VAL A 20 14.56 2.98 -2.17
N TYR A 21 14.59 3.92 -1.23
CA TYR A 21 13.42 4.27 -0.42
C TYR A 21 12.89 5.64 -0.84
N LEU A 22 11.64 5.68 -1.32
CA LEU A 22 10.94 6.90 -1.71
C LEU A 22 9.87 7.22 -0.68
N LEU A 23 10.06 8.30 0.09
CA LEU A 23 9.08 8.81 1.05
C LEU A 23 8.35 9.98 0.39
N ILE A 24 7.06 9.80 0.10
CA ILE A 24 6.21 10.81 -0.55
C ILE A 24 5.49 11.59 0.55
N ASP A 25 5.62 12.92 0.51
CA ASP A 25 4.91 13.80 1.44
C ASP A 25 3.41 13.77 1.14
N ALA A 26 2.59 13.68 2.18
CA ALA A 26 1.14 13.76 2.07
C ALA A 26 0.63 15.21 2.07
N ILE A 27 1.54 16.19 2.15
CA ILE A 27 1.34 17.64 2.09
C ILE A 27 0.60 18.15 3.34
N ASP A 28 -0.68 17.83 3.45
CA ASP A 28 -1.51 18.15 4.60
C ASP A 28 -2.66 17.15 4.78
N THR A 29 -3.51 17.37 5.77
CA THR A 29 -4.61 16.46 6.08
C THR A 29 -5.68 16.41 4.97
N GLN A 30 -5.89 17.51 4.25
CA GLN A 30 -6.88 17.61 3.19
C GLN A 30 -6.41 16.83 1.96
N HIS A 31 -5.20 17.12 1.46
CA HIS A 31 -4.59 16.41 0.34
C HIS A 31 -4.50 14.91 0.64
N ARG A 32 -3.99 14.54 1.83
CA ARG A 32 -3.94 13.14 2.28
C ARG A 32 -5.29 12.43 2.20
N SER A 33 -6.38 13.12 2.54
CA SER A 33 -7.73 12.53 2.55
C SER A 33 -8.36 12.44 1.17
N GLN A 34 -7.81 13.15 0.17
CA GLN A 34 -8.26 13.16 -1.22
C GLN A 34 -7.41 12.24 -2.11
N GLU A 35 -6.10 12.18 -1.87
CA GLU A 35 -5.15 11.49 -2.73
C GLU A 35 -4.92 10.02 -2.33
N LEU A 36 -4.90 9.72 -1.03
CA LEU A 36 -4.59 8.35 -0.60
C LEU A 36 -5.75 7.36 -0.78
N PRO A 37 -7.02 7.66 -0.45
CA PRO A 37 -8.07 6.66 -0.50
C PRO A 37 -8.56 6.41 -1.94
N CYS A 38 -8.04 5.35 -2.55
CA CYS A 38 -8.52 4.81 -3.84
C CYS A 38 -8.54 5.80 -5.01
N ASN A 39 -7.62 6.76 -5.02
CA ASN A 39 -7.48 7.74 -6.09
C ASN A 39 -6.50 7.23 -7.16
N ALA A 40 -6.98 7.11 -8.40
CA ALA A 40 -6.16 6.65 -9.51
C ALA A 40 -5.15 7.71 -9.98
N ASP A 41 -5.50 8.99 -9.95
CA ASP A 41 -4.66 10.08 -10.47
C ASP A 41 -3.36 10.18 -9.68
N PHE A 42 -3.43 10.02 -8.35
CA PHE A 42 -2.25 9.96 -7.49
C PHE A 42 -1.27 8.85 -7.94
N TRP A 43 -1.76 7.64 -8.17
CA TRP A 43 -0.91 6.52 -8.58
C TRP A 43 -0.45 6.59 -10.03
N LEU A 44 -1.21 7.23 -10.91
CA LEU A 44 -0.77 7.53 -12.28
C LEU A 44 0.36 8.56 -12.27
N ALA A 45 0.22 9.66 -11.51
CA ALA A 45 1.26 10.66 -11.35
C ALA A 45 2.53 10.07 -10.73
N VAL A 46 2.41 9.21 -9.70
CA VAL A 46 3.56 8.49 -9.14
C VAL A 46 4.28 7.68 -10.22
N GLN A 47 3.57 6.93 -11.05
CA GLN A 47 4.16 6.06 -12.07
C GLN A 47 4.73 6.82 -13.27
N GLN A 48 4.03 7.85 -13.74
CA GLN A 48 4.31 8.53 -15.00
C GLN A 48 5.22 9.73 -14.83
N GLU A 49 5.25 10.34 -13.65
CA GLU A 49 5.98 11.58 -13.40
C GLU A 49 7.08 11.37 -12.36
N LEU A 50 6.75 10.82 -11.18
CA LEU A 50 7.69 10.73 -10.08
C LEU A 50 8.74 9.61 -10.25
N LEU A 51 8.31 8.39 -10.58
CA LEU A 51 9.24 7.26 -10.75
C LEU A 51 10.29 7.49 -11.86
N PRO A 52 9.96 8.10 -13.02
CA PRO A 52 10.97 8.47 -14.01
C PRO A 52 12.01 9.47 -13.48
N GLN A 53 11.59 10.47 -12.71
CA GLN A 53 12.51 11.43 -12.09
C GLN A 53 13.43 10.77 -11.06
N VAL A 54 12.89 9.91 -10.19
CA VAL A 54 13.70 9.16 -9.21
C VAL A 54 14.73 8.28 -9.92
N ARG A 55 14.35 7.62 -11.02
CA ARG A 55 15.22 6.74 -11.79
C ARG A 55 16.39 7.48 -12.44
N ALA A 56 16.17 8.74 -12.83
CA ALA A 56 17.22 9.60 -13.37
C ALA A 56 18.29 9.94 -12.32
N VAL A 57 17.94 9.92 -11.03
CA VAL A 57 18.86 10.17 -9.91
C VAL A 57 19.54 8.89 -9.44
N THR A 58 18.80 7.78 -9.31
CA THR A 58 19.33 6.50 -8.84
C THR A 58 18.59 5.32 -9.48
N PRO A 59 19.30 4.34 -10.07
CA PRO A 59 18.66 3.17 -10.65
C PRO A 59 17.94 2.31 -9.61
N PHE A 60 16.78 1.78 -9.99
CA PHE A 60 16.05 0.76 -9.24
C PHE A 60 15.40 -0.22 -10.22
N SER A 61 14.98 -1.38 -9.72
CA SER A 61 14.45 -2.42 -10.59
C SER A 61 13.05 -2.14 -11.13
N ASP A 62 12.77 -2.66 -12.32
CA ASP A 62 11.41 -2.74 -12.88
C ASP A 62 10.61 -3.99 -12.51
N ASP A 63 11.18 -4.91 -11.72
CA ASP A 63 10.50 -6.12 -11.28
C ASP A 63 9.49 -5.81 -10.17
N ALA A 64 8.21 -6.02 -10.49
CA ALA A 64 7.10 -5.84 -9.55
C ALA A 64 7.23 -6.74 -8.31
N GLY A 65 7.79 -7.94 -8.45
CA GLY A 65 7.97 -8.91 -7.37
C GLY A 65 8.90 -8.45 -6.25
N ARG A 66 9.63 -7.34 -6.47
CA ARG A 66 10.47 -6.66 -5.48
C ARG A 66 10.18 -5.15 -5.36
N THR A 67 9.07 -4.68 -5.93
CA THR A 67 8.62 -3.29 -5.77
C THR A 67 7.54 -3.23 -4.68
N VAL A 68 7.85 -2.56 -3.58
CA VAL A 68 6.99 -2.48 -2.39
C VAL A 68 6.26 -1.14 -2.34
N VAL A 69 4.96 -1.17 -2.08
CA VAL A 69 4.20 -0.02 -1.60
C VAL A 69 3.80 -0.27 -0.15
N ALA A 70 4.18 0.65 0.73
CA ALA A 70 3.94 0.54 2.16
C ALA A 70 3.15 1.74 2.67
N GLY A 71 2.20 1.51 3.57
CA GLY A 71 1.48 2.61 4.20
C GLY A 71 0.62 2.19 5.40
N GLN A 72 0.23 3.20 6.18
CA GLN A 72 -0.60 3.04 7.37
C GLN A 72 -1.94 3.77 7.20
N SER A 73 -3.04 3.22 7.72
CA SER A 73 -4.38 3.84 7.66
C SER A 73 -4.80 4.08 6.20
N PHE A 74 -5.07 5.32 5.76
CA PHE A 74 -5.32 5.62 4.35
C PHE A 74 -4.13 5.25 3.46
N GLY A 75 -2.89 5.35 3.95
CA GLY A 75 -1.72 4.86 3.22
C GLY A 75 -1.76 3.35 3.03
N GLY A 76 -2.27 2.60 4.03
CA GLY A 76 -2.40 1.14 3.91
C GLY A 76 -3.54 0.73 2.97
N LEU A 77 -4.63 1.50 2.93
CA LEU A 77 -5.67 1.34 1.91
C LEU A 77 -5.10 1.63 0.51
N SER A 78 -4.40 2.75 0.37
CA SER A 78 -3.78 3.20 -0.88
C SER A 78 -2.76 2.19 -1.41
N ALA A 79 -1.93 1.63 -0.52
CA ALA A 79 -0.94 0.62 -0.88
C ALA A 79 -1.59 -0.63 -1.48
N LEU A 80 -2.67 -1.12 -0.85
CA LEU A 80 -3.41 -2.26 -1.40
C LEU A 80 -4.08 -1.89 -2.73
N TYR A 81 -4.70 -0.71 -2.81
CA TYR A 81 -5.31 -0.21 -4.03
C TYR A 81 -4.28 -0.15 -5.19
N ALA A 82 -3.07 0.32 -4.93
CA ALA A 82 -1.99 0.37 -5.93
C ALA A 82 -1.63 -1.02 -6.47
N GLY A 83 -1.43 -2.00 -5.57
CA GLY A 83 -1.12 -3.37 -5.97
C GLY A 83 -2.26 -4.03 -6.75
N LEU A 84 -3.51 -3.79 -6.35
CA LEU A 84 -4.69 -4.37 -7.03
C LEU A 84 -4.90 -3.82 -8.44
N ASN A 85 -4.60 -2.55 -8.70
CA ASN A 85 -4.85 -1.92 -10.00
C ASN A 85 -3.62 -1.96 -10.93
N TRP A 86 -2.40 -1.94 -10.39
CA TRP A 86 -1.14 -1.98 -11.17
C TRP A 86 -0.19 -3.08 -10.67
N PRO A 87 -0.60 -4.37 -10.68
CA PRO A 87 0.21 -5.48 -10.16
C PRO A 87 1.52 -5.69 -10.94
N THR A 88 1.58 -5.23 -12.19
CA THR A 88 2.79 -5.27 -13.04
C THR A 88 3.85 -4.25 -12.64
N ARG A 89 3.52 -3.29 -11.79
CA ARG A 89 4.45 -2.29 -11.25
C ARG A 89 4.65 -2.45 -9.75
N PHE A 90 3.59 -2.75 -9.00
CA PHE A 90 3.58 -2.85 -7.54
C PHE A 90 3.14 -4.25 -7.11
N GLY A 91 4.09 -5.19 -7.08
CA GLY A 91 3.81 -6.59 -6.74
C GLY A 91 3.82 -6.90 -5.24
N CYS A 92 4.37 -6.01 -4.41
CA CYS A 92 4.43 -6.17 -2.97
C CYS A 92 3.68 -5.06 -2.23
N VAL A 93 2.80 -5.43 -1.30
CA VAL A 93 2.00 -4.50 -0.51
C VAL A 93 2.26 -4.72 0.97
N LEU A 94 2.54 -3.64 1.71
CA LEU A 94 2.53 -3.60 3.17
C LEU A 94 1.47 -2.61 3.64
N SER A 95 0.36 -3.13 4.16
CA SER A 95 -0.74 -2.32 4.66
C SER A 95 -0.91 -2.51 6.15
N GLN A 96 -0.63 -1.45 6.89
CA GLN A 96 -0.70 -1.41 8.35
C GLN A 96 -1.95 -0.65 8.78
N SER A 97 -2.80 -1.26 9.59
CA SER A 97 -4.03 -0.64 10.08
C SER A 97 -4.88 -0.03 8.94
N GLY A 98 -4.90 -0.69 7.78
CA GLY A 98 -5.51 -0.17 6.55
C GLY A 98 -6.98 0.24 6.75
N SER A 99 -7.33 1.43 6.25
CA SER A 99 -8.67 2.01 6.42
C SER A 99 -9.70 1.42 5.45
N PHE A 100 -9.84 0.09 5.44
CA PHE A 100 -10.75 -0.66 4.55
C PHE A 100 -12.24 -0.48 4.88
N TRP A 101 -12.57 0.39 5.85
CA TRP A 101 -13.91 0.89 6.08
C TRP A 101 -14.27 2.03 5.13
N TRP A 102 -13.29 2.71 4.52
CA TRP A 102 -13.55 3.82 3.60
C TRP A 102 -14.47 3.42 2.43
N PRO A 103 -15.45 4.27 2.05
CA PRO A 103 -15.67 5.64 2.52
C PRO A 103 -16.52 5.76 3.79
N HIS A 104 -16.99 4.66 4.37
CA HIS A 104 -18.00 4.66 5.43
C HIS A 104 -17.42 4.35 6.82
N ARG A 105 -17.50 5.30 7.76
CA ARG A 105 -16.99 5.09 9.14
C ARG A 105 -17.95 4.32 10.06
N ILE A 106 -19.25 4.29 9.76
CA ILE A 106 -20.30 3.70 10.62
C ILE A 106 -21.21 2.77 9.80
N THR A 107 -21.64 1.67 10.43
CA THR A 107 -22.42 0.51 9.94
C THR A 107 -23.70 0.82 9.12
N PRO A 108 -24.05 0.01 8.09
CA PRO A 108 -23.22 -0.60 7.04
C PRO A 108 -23.36 0.17 5.71
N PRO A 109 -22.26 0.41 4.98
CA PRO A 109 -21.82 -0.50 3.89
C PRO A 109 -20.39 -1.01 4.05
N GLU A 110 -20.02 -1.99 3.22
CA GLU A 110 -18.65 -2.48 3.09
C GLU A 110 -17.77 -1.43 2.40
N GLY A 111 -16.48 -1.37 2.76
CA GLY A 111 -15.57 -0.42 2.13
C GLY A 111 -15.31 -0.75 0.66
N GLU A 112 -15.00 0.28 -0.14
CA GLU A 112 -14.96 0.20 -1.62
C GLU A 112 -14.06 -0.92 -2.14
N VAL A 113 -12.83 -1.05 -1.62
CA VAL A 113 -11.90 -2.12 -2.01
C VAL A 113 -12.45 -3.51 -1.68
N ILE A 114 -13.10 -3.67 -0.52
CA ILE A 114 -13.71 -4.95 -0.12
C ILE A 114 -14.85 -5.30 -1.07
N THR A 115 -15.71 -4.33 -1.39
CA THR A 115 -16.83 -4.52 -2.31
C THR A 115 -16.32 -4.94 -3.70
N ARG A 116 -15.30 -4.27 -4.24
CA ARG A 116 -14.75 -4.59 -5.56
C ARG A 116 -14.03 -5.93 -5.62
N LEU A 117 -13.38 -6.35 -4.54
CA LEU A 117 -12.82 -7.71 -4.43
C LEU A 117 -13.94 -8.76 -4.44
N LYS A 118 -15.05 -8.50 -3.74
CA LYS A 118 -16.19 -9.43 -3.71
C LYS A 118 -16.93 -9.55 -5.03
N THR A 119 -17.07 -8.44 -5.77
CA THR A 119 -17.71 -8.45 -7.10
C THR A 119 -16.78 -9.00 -8.19
N GLY A 120 -15.50 -9.22 -7.88
CA GLY A 120 -14.48 -9.64 -8.85
C GLY A 120 -13.98 -8.51 -9.75
N ALA A 121 -14.38 -7.26 -9.49
CA ALA A 121 -13.88 -6.08 -10.21
C ALA A 121 -12.39 -5.79 -9.91
N LEU A 122 -11.88 -6.30 -8.79
CA LEU A 122 -10.45 -6.33 -8.45
C LEU A 122 -10.05 -7.77 -8.09
N CYS A 123 -8.80 -8.14 -8.38
CA CYS A 123 -8.25 -9.42 -7.97
C CYS A 123 -6.80 -9.28 -7.49
N ALA A 124 -6.46 -9.96 -6.40
CA ALA A 124 -5.11 -9.93 -5.82
C ALA A 124 -4.15 -10.94 -6.49
N ARG A 125 -4.20 -11.06 -7.81
CA ARG A 125 -3.42 -12.07 -8.54
C ARG A 125 -1.96 -11.63 -8.68
N GLY A 126 -1.03 -12.51 -8.28
CA GLY A 126 0.42 -12.24 -8.40
C GLY A 126 0.98 -11.26 -7.36
N LEU A 127 0.21 -10.94 -6.32
CA LEU A 127 0.62 -10.01 -5.27
C LEU A 127 1.15 -10.74 -4.03
N ARG A 128 2.17 -10.15 -3.41
CA ARG A 128 2.62 -10.49 -2.06
C ARG A 128 2.13 -9.42 -1.09
N ILE A 129 1.19 -9.77 -0.21
CA ILE A 129 0.50 -8.80 0.65
C ILE A 129 0.78 -9.12 2.12
N VAL A 130 1.29 -8.14 2.86
CA VAL A 130 1.32 -8.13 4.32
C VAL A 130 0.20 -7.22 4.82
N LEU A 131 -0.79 -7.81 5.49
CA LEU A 131 -1.86 -7.10 6.18
C LEU A 131 -1.64 -7.16 7.69
N GLU A 132 -1.25 -6.03 8.26
CA GLU A 132 -1.20 -5.85 9.72
C GLU A 132 -2.47 -5.11 10.16
N PRO A 133 -3.36 -5.72 10.95
CA PRO A 133 -4.58 -5.07 11.41
C PRO A 133 -4.30 -4.07 12.54
N ALA A 134 -5.09 -2.99 12.60
CA ALA A 134 -5.12 -2.13 13.78
C ALA A 134 -5.63 -2.95 14.97
N CYS A 135 -4.77 -3.24 15.95
CA CYS A 135 -5.20 -3.95 17.14
C CYS A 135 -6.00 -3.00 18.04
N VAL A 136 -7.33 -2.98 17.90
CA VAL A 136 -8.22 -2.30 18.86
C VAL A 136 -9.42 -3.15 19.30
N SER A 137 -9.70 -4.32 18.69
CA SER A 137 -10.52 -5.39 19.32
C SER A 137 -10.49 -6.70 18.52
N ARG A 138 -10.84 -7.83 19.18
CA ARG A 138 -10.92 -9.21 18.63
C ARG A 138 -11.75 -9.36 17.34
N SER A 139 -12.57 -8.38 16.96
CA SER A 139 -13.48 -8.45 15.80
C SER A 139 -12.79 -8.25 14.45
N CYS A 140 -11.70 -7.45 14.38
CA CYS A 140 -11.01 -7.16 13.12
C CYS A 140 -10.29 -8.38 12.53
N PHE A 141 -9.79 -9.29 13.38
CA PHE A 141 -8.99 -10.45 12.97
C PHE A 141 -9.78 -11.47 12.13
N ARG A 142 -11.11 -11.57 12.34
CA ARG A 142 -11.96 -12.57 11.66
C ARG A 142 -12.36 -12.19 10.24
N ARG A 143 -12.37 -10.90 9.88
CA ARG A 143 -12.84 -10.45 8.55
C ARG A 143 -11.79 -10.61 7.46
N ILE A 144 -10.51 -10.39 7.75
CA ILE A 144 -9.46 -10.37 6.72
C ILE A 144 -9.09 -11.79 6.24
N ARG A 145 -9.00 -12.78 7.16
CA ARG A 145 -8.71 -14.18 6.80
C ARG A 145 -9.76 -14.82 5.87
N ARG A 146 -10.95 -14.23 5.74
CA ARG A 146 -12.06 -14.79 4.96
C ARG A 146 -12.02 -14.43 3.47
N PHE A 147 -11.14 -13.53 3.05
CA PHE A 147 -11.13 -12.97 1.68
C PHE A 147 -9.85 -13.24 0.88
N MET A 148 -8.91 -14.01 1.42
CA MET A 148 -7.73 -14.47 0.67
C MET A 148 -7.85 -15.98 0.43
N PRO A 149 -7.63 -16.46 -0.80
CA PRO A 149 -7.48 -17.89 -1.03
C PRO A 149 -6.21 -18.39 -0.32
N ASN A 150 -6.22 -19.66 0.08
CA ASN A 150 -5.10 -20.36 0.71
C ASN A 150 -3.83 -20.31 -0.14
#